data_AF-A0A963LC96-F1
#
_entry.id   AF-A0A963LC96-F1
#
_cell.length_a   1.000
_cell.length_b   1.000
_cell.length_c   1.000
_cell.angle_alpha   90.00
_cell.angle_beta   90.00
_cell.angle_gamma   90.00
#
_symmetry.space_group_name_H-M   'P 1'
#
loop_
_entity.id
_entity.type
_entity.pdbx_description
1 polymer ?
#
loop_
_entity_poly.entity_id
_entity_poly.type
_entity_poly.pdbx_seq_one_letter_code
_entity_poly.pdbx_strand_id
1 'polypeptide(L)'
;EARRQVESDHRAATMAAALDEYRTQGPLPAWVRPRPSWVRAAPDAENPQTLDGEEDEGWQSTDHLWDGRYAANVLQRVPVAVVMASAGRAHFVDALEAYIGWTLDTINPVWRTERRRGRERGDANLYEWEDQLGRMVASVAAHLPADEILQRLMRPILAQPDEIAMRLLAPFTVSMVCSEVLDAPEVRDDTLHLLQAVLDRTLENDDLRRSPYNDGRMGGFDLPKLVDSLMFVVVEHAPGATRFANGVWDDLGQVMSLVDRMVRVAGWHPYVARQFVTLCERSGAAYPTDTFADQVLAQIVDGRLPAGWKGSLVPAAIAALVQAHADRQHPLPAALARKLLQVLDALVDLGDRRSAALQQSESFRGVRLAAPA
;
A
#
# COMPACT_ATOMS: atom_id res chain seq x y z
N GLU A 1 12.45 -38.59 23.01
CA GLU A 1 11.43 -38.97 22.01
C GLU A 1 10.09 -39.34 22.65
N ALA A 2 10.04 -40.29 23.60
CA ALA A 2 8.79 -40.70 24.27
C ALA A 2 7.96 -39.54 24.88
N ARG A 3 8.58 -38.53 25.52
CA ARG A 3 7.87 -37.35 26.06
C ARG A 3 7.23 -36.48 24.97
N ARG A 4 7.87 -36.33 23.80
CA ARG A 4 7.30 -35.56 22.68
C ARG A 4 6.12 -36.30 22.05
N GLN A 5 6.20 -37.63 21.99
CA GLN A 5 5.10 -38.46 21.51
C GLN A 5 3.88 -38.36 22.43
N VAL A 6 4.08 -38.47 23.74
CA VAL A 6 2.99 -38.32 24.72
C VAL A 6 2.34 -36.93 24.66
N GLU A 7 3.13 -35.88 24.49
CA GLU A 7 2.61 -34.52 24.36
C GLU A 7 1.84 -34.31 23.03
N SER A 8 2.33 -34.92 21.95
CA SER A 8 1.65 -34.94 20.64
C SER A 8 0.32 -35.68 20.71
N ASP A 9 0.30 -36.87 21.31
CA ASP A 9 -0.89 -37.70 21.45
C ASP A 9 -1.92 -37.02 22.37
N HIS A 10 -1.47 -36.36 23.44
CA HIS A 10 -2.33 -35.56 24.30
C HIS A 10 -2.95 -34.36 23.57
N ARG A 11 -2.17 -33.61 22.77
CA ARG A 11 -2.70 -32.50 21.95
C ARG A 11 -3.71 -33.00 20.92
N ALA A 12 -3.44 -34.14 20.28
CA ALA A 12 -4.35 -34.74 19.31
C ALA A 12 -5.67 -35.18 19.96
N ALA A 13 -5.61 -35.81 21.13
CA ALA A 13 -6.79 -36.21 21.88
C ALA A 13 -7.63 -35.01 22.36
N THR A 14 -6.99 -33.97 22.90
CA THR A 14 -7.67 -32.73 23.33
C THR A 14 -8.31 -32.02 22.14
N MET A 15 -7.62 -31.95 20.98
CA MET A 15 -8.17 -31.35 19.78
C MET A 15 -9.34 -32.15 19.20
N ALA A 16 -9.26 -33.49 19.23
CA ALA A 16 -10.36 -34.35 18.80
C ALA A 16 -11.59 -34.20 19.69
N ALA A 17 -11.42 -34.16 21.01
CA ALA A 17 -12.51 -33.94 21.96
C ALA A 17 -13.16 -32.56 21.77
N ALA A 18 -12.36 -31.50 21.62
CA ALA A 18 -12.87 -30.16 21.35
C ALA A 18 -13.63 -30.07 20.02
N LEU A 19 -13.15 -30.76 18.97
CA LEU A 19 -13.83 -30.82 17.67
C LEU A 19 -15.15 -31.60 17.74
N ASP A 20 -15.20 -32.67 18.52
CA ASP A 20 -16.42 -33.47 18.71
C ASP A 20 -17.48 -32.67 19.47
N GLU A 21 -17.08 -31.99 20.55
CA GLU A 21 -17.92 -31.04 21.27
C GLU A 21 -18.45 -29.95 20.33
N TYR A 22 -17.59 -29.37 19.49
CA TYR A 22 -18.00 -28.36 18.51
C TYR A 22 -18.99 -28.89 17.47
N ARG A 23 -18.81 -30.12 16.99
CA ARG A 23 -19.74 -30.77 16.04
C ARG A 23 -21.10 -31.07 16.67
N THR A 24 -21.13 -31.39 17.96
CA THR A 24 -22.38 -31.64 18.69
C THR A 24 -23.20 -30.37 18.97
N GLN A 25 -22.58 -29.19 18.95
CA GLN A 25 -23.23 -27.90 19.21
C GLN A 25 -24.07 -27.35 18.04
N GLY A 26 -24.03 -27.98 16.86
CA GLY A 26 -24.84 -27.59 15.70
C GLY A 26 -24.09 -26.71 14.69
N PRO A 27 -24.72 -25.70 14.06
CA PRO A 27 -24.06 -24.84 13.07
C PRO A 27 -22.90 -24.06 13.70
N LEU A 28 -21.90 -23.70 12.90
CA LEU A 28 -20.74 -22.95 13.37
C LEU A 28 -21.20 -21.64 14.03
N PRO A 29 -20.79 -21.36 15.28
CA PRO A 29 -21.15 -20.13 15.96
C PRO A 29 -20.46 -18.93 15.32
N ALA A 30 -21.05 -17.76 15.50
CA ALA A 30 -20.43 -16.51 15.11
C ALA A 30 -19.11 -16.28 15.89
N TRP A 31 -18.14 -15.65 15.25
CA TRP A 31 -16.88 -15.31 15.90
C TRP A 31 -17.11 -14.27 17.00
N VAL A 32 -16.31 -14.38 18.07
CA VAL A 32 -16.36 -13.43 19.18
C VAL A 32 -16.00 -12.06 18.65
N ARG A 33 -16.86 -11.09 18.95
CA ARG A 33 -16.63 -9.67 18.66
C ARG A 33 -15.99 -9.00 19.87
N PRO A 34 -15.04 -8.07 19.67
CA PRO A 34 -14.50 -7.28 20.76
C PRO A 34 -15.62 -6.51 21.46
N ARG A 35 -15.46 -6.24 22.75
CA ARG A 35 -16.39 -5.34 23.47
C ARG A 35 -16.19 -3.91 22.97
N PRO A 36 -17.22 -3.05 23.02
CA PRO A 36 -17.07 -1.66 22.59
C PRO A 36 -15.94 -0.97 23.34
N SER A 37 -15.02 -0.33 22.62
CA SER A 37 -13.85 0.35 23.22
C SER A 37 -14.23 1.61 23.99
N TRP A 38 -15.41 2.16 23.73
CA TRP A 38 -15.93 3.35 24.37
C TRP A 38 -17.27 3.06 25.03
N VAL A 39 -17.41 3.43 26.31
CA VAL A 39 -18.65 3.30 27.07
C VAL A 39 -19.00 4.65 27.70
N ARG A 40 -20.29 5.00 27.76
CA ARG A 40 -20.70 6.20 28.48
C ARG A 40 -20.54 5.99 29.99
N ALA A 41 -19.74 6.84 30.61
CA ALA A 41 -19.65 6.94 32.05
C ALA A 41 -20.98 7.40 32.63
N ALA A 42 -21.46 6.71 33.66
CA ALA A 42 -22.52 7.27 34.50
C ALA A 42 -21.94 8.46 35.30
N PRO A 43 -22.68 9.56 35.48
CA PRO A 43 -22.19 10.68 36.30
C PRO A 43 -22.00 10.18 37.74
N ASP A 44 -20.76 10.24 38.22
CA ASP A 44 -20.41 9.78 39.56
C ASP A 44 -20.92 10.80 40.59
N ALA A 45 -21.86 10.39 41.44
CA ALA A 45 -22.55 11.30 42.37
C ALA A 45 -21.69 11.77 43.55
N GLU A 46 -20.54 11.13 43.78
CA GLU A 46 -19.72 11.33 44.98
C GLU A 46 -18.46 12.19 44.77
N ASN A 47 -18.04 12.45 43.53
CA ASN A 47 -16.85 13.29 43.24
C ASN A 47 -17.05 14.20 42.02
N PRO A 48 -17.60 15.43 42.20
CA PRO A 48 -17.79 16.38 41.10
C PRO A 48 -16.50 17.06 40.60
N GLN A 49 -15.36 16.85 41.29
CA GLN A 49 -14.14 17.67 41.13
C GLN A 49 -12.94 16.95 40.48
N THR A 50 -13.11 15.72 40.01
CA THR A 50 -12.10 15.05 39.15
C THR A 50 -12.23 15.41 37.66
N LEU A 51 -13.14 16.34 37.32
CA LEU A 51 -13.36 16.83 35.96
C LEU A 51 -12.41 17.98 35.55
N ASP A 52 -11.25 18.11 36.21
CA ASP A 52 -10.21 19.11 35.87
C ASP A 52 -9.13 18.56 34.91
N GLY A 53 -9.48 17.54 34.13
CA GLY A 53 -8.70 17.09 32.98
C GLY A 53 -9.62 16.58 31.88
N GLU A 54 -9.82 17.39 30.85
CA GLU A 54 -9.94 17.10 29.40
C GLU A 54 -10.38 15.70 28.88
N GLU A 55 -11.08 14.84 29.63
CA GLU A 55 -11.59 13.55 29.16
C GLU A 55 -13.03 13.69 28.64
N ASP A 56 -13.09 13.87 27.31
CA ASP A 56 -14.20 13.63 26.38
C ASP A 56 -15.60 13.32 26.97
N GLU A 57 -16.34 14.37 27.38
CA GLU A 57 -17.82 14.42 27.41
C GLU A 57 -18.55 13.17 27.96
N GLY A 58 -18.04 12.56 29.03
CA GLY A 58 -18.66 11.40 29.67
C GLY A 58 -18.51 10.07 28.91
N TRP A 59 -17.55 9.96 27.99
CA TRP A 59 -17.10 8.69 27.42
C TRP A 59 -15.82 8.23 28.10
N GLN A 60 -15.79 6.95 28.47
CA GLN A 60 -14.61 6.29 29.04
C GLN A 60 -14.09 5.24 28.06
N SER A 61 -12.77 5.24 27.87
CA SER A 61 -12.08 4.17 27.16
C SER A 61 -12.08 2.89 28.00
N THR A 62 -12.28 1.76 27.32
CA THR A 62 -12.17 0.41 27.87
C THR A 62 -11.00 -0.36 27.25
N ASP A 63 -10.00 0.35 26.72
CA ASP A 63 -8.86 -0.25 26.01
C ASP A 63 -8.09 -1.27 26.86
N HIS A 64 -8.15 -1.15 28.19
CA HIS A 64 -7.61 -2.14 29.13
C HIS A 64 -8.25 -3.54 29.03
N LEU A 65 -9.41 -3.68 28.39
CA LEU A 65 -10.09 -4.96 28.16
C LEU A 65 -9.63 -5.67 26.88
N TRP A 66 -8.92 -4.97 25.99
CA TRP A 66 -8.47 -5.48 24.71
C TRP A 66 -6.95 -5.52 24.65
N ASP A 67 -6.38 -6.71 24.46
CA ASP A 67 -4.95 -6.87 24.15
C ASP A 67 -4.81 -7.06 22.63
N GLY A 68 -4.42 -5.99 21.94
CA GLY A 68 -4.34 -5.99 20.47
C GLY A 68 -3.22 -6.89 19.95
N ARG A 69 -2.11 -7.02 20.69
CA ARG A 69 -1.04 -7.96 20.34
C ARG A 69 -1.51 -9.42 20.47
N TYR A 70 -2.24 -9.76 21.53
CA TYR A 70 -2.81 -11.09 21.68
C TYR A 70 -3.83 -11.38 20.57
N ALA A 71 -4.73 -10.44 20.29
CA ALA A 71 -5.73 -10.58 19.24
C ALA A 71 -5.10 -10.74 17.85
N ALA A 72 -4.05 -9.98 17.54
CA ALA A 72 -3.27 -10.13 16.31
C ALA A 72 -2.67 -11.55 16.21
N ASN A 73 -2.05 -12.04 17.28
CA ASN A 73 -1.48 -13.40 17.30
C ASN A 73 -2.55 -14.50 17.10
N VAL A 74 -3.76 -14.29 17.61
CA VAL A 74 -4.89 -15.21 17.38
C VAL A 74 -5.31 -15.17 15.91
N LEU A 75 -5.49 -13.96 15.35
CA LEU A 75 -5.91 -13.77 13.97
C LEU A 75 -4.88 -14.34 12.98
N GLN A 76 -3.59 -14.16 13.25
CA GLN A 76 -2.49 -14.68 12.42
C GLN A 76 -2.51 -16.21 12.28
N ARG A 77 -3.07 -16.94 13.25
CA ARG A 77 -3.12 -18.42 13.24
C ARG A 77 -4.27 -18.99 12.41
N VAL A 78 -5.15 -18.16 11.89
CA VAL A 78 -6.31 -18.62 11.12
C VAL A 78 -5.85 -19.17 9.76
N PRO A 79 -6.19 -20.44 9.42
CA PRO A 79 -5.83 -21.02 8.14
C PRO A 79 -6.79 -20.52 7.04
N VAL A 80 -6.53 -19.33 6.51
CA VAL A 80 -7.45 -18.59 5.63
C VAL A 80 -7.97 -19.45 4.48
N ALA A 81 -7.08 -20.08 3.70
CA ALA A 81 -7.49 -20.91 2.56
C ALA A 81 -8.46 -22.05 2.95
N VAL A 82 -8.26 -22.67 4.11
CA VAL A 82 -9.14 -23.74 4.62
C VAL A 82 -10.49 -23.17 5.05
N VAL A 83 -10.50 -22.05 5.77
CA VAL A 83 -11.73 -21.39 6.21
C VAL A 83 -12.55 -20.92 5.01
N MET A 84 -11.91 -20.29 4.03
CA MET A 84 -12.56 -19.77 2.82
C MET A 84 -13.12 -20.86 1.91
N ALA A 85 -12.55 -22.07 1.95
CA ALA A 85 -13.07 -23.25 1.26
C ALA A 85 -14.18 -24.00 2.03
N SER A 86 -14.53 -23.56 3.24
CA SER A 86 -15.46 -24.23 4.14
C SER A 86 -16.80 -23.52 4.29
N ALA A 87 -17.76 -24.17 4.96
CA ALA A 87 -19.02 -23.54 5.38
C ALA A 87 -18.83 -22.35 6.34
N GLY A 88 -17.65 -22.20 6.95
CA GLY A 88 -17.29 -21.09 7.83
C GLY A 88 -16.95 -19.79 7.11
N ARG A 89 -16.84 -19.80 5.77
CA ARG A 89 -16.50 -18.63 4.96
C ARG A 89 -17.34 -17.40 5.30
N ALA A 90 -18.67 -17.53 5.30
CA ALA A 90 -19.56 -16.39 5.56
C ALA A 90 -19.33 -15.79 6.95
N HIS A 91 -19.29 -16.64 7.98
CA HIS A 91 -19.02 -16.21 9.35
C HIS A 91 -17.67 -15.53 9.53
N PHE A 92 -16.65 -15.96 8.79
CA PHE A 92 -15.33 -15.35 8.86
C PHE A 92 -15.30 -13.96 8.20
N VAL A 93 -15.94 -13.80 7.04
CA VAL A 93 -16.05 -12.49 6.38
C VAL A 93 -16.88 -11.52 7.24
N ASP A 94 -17.99 -12.00 7.82
CA ASP A 94 -18.81 -11.21 8.74
C ASP A 94 -18.02 -10.79 10.00
N ALA A 95 -17.09 -11.64 10.45
CA ALA A 95 -16.20 -11.33 11.56
C ALA A 95 -15.20 -10.22 11.18
N LEU A 96 -14.56 -10.31 10.02
CA LEU A 96 -13.63 -9.28 9.54
C LEU A 96 -14.31 -7.93 9.34
N GLU A 97 -15.51 -7.93 8.77
CA GLU A 97 -16.33 -6.70 8.65
C GLU A 97 -16.60 -6.09 10.03
N ALA A 98 -16.99 -6.91 11.01
CA ALA A 98 -17.20 -6.45 12.38
C ALA A 98 -15.91 -5.95 13.06
N TYR A 99 -14.77 -6.60 12.80
CA TYR A 99 -13.47 -6.20 13.32
C TYR A 99 -13.00 -4.87 12.74
N ILE A 100 -13.21 -4.62 11.46
CA ILE A 100 -12.93 -3.33 10.83
C ILE A 100 -13.82 -2.25 11.44
N GLY A 101 -15.14 -2.50 11.55
CA GLY A 101 -16.06 -1.56 12.19
C GLY A 101 -15.64 -1.20 13.62
N TRP A 102 -15.35 -2.22 14.43
CA TRP A 102 -14.87 -2.01 15.81
C TRP A 102 -13.54 -1.24 15.87
N THR A 103 -12.59 -1.56 14.98
CA THR A 103 -11.29 -0.88 14.93
C THR A 103 -11.46 0.60 14.60
N LEU A 104 -12.32 0.91 13.63
CA LEU A 104 -12.64 2.29 13.26
C LEU A 104 -13.37 3.03 14.37
N ASP A 105 -14.34 2.41 15.04
CA ASP A 105 -15.02 3.00 16.20
C ASP A 105 -14.07 3.22 17.38
N THR A 106 -13.01 2.42 17.50
CA THR A 106 -11.97 2.58 18.52
C THR A 106 -11.10 3.78 18.21
N ILE A 107 -10.58 3.88 16.98
CA ILE A 107 -9.61 4.90 16.56
C ILE A 107 -10.27 6.26 16.32
N ASN A 108 -11.43 6.26 15.66
CA ASN A 108 -12.11 7.45 15.18
C ASN A 108 -13.63 7.35 15.40
N PRO A 109 -14.07 7.34 16.67
CA PRO A 109 -15.48 7.23 16.99
C PRO A 109 -16.27 8.44 16.46
N VAL A 110 -17.48 8.17 15.98
CA VAL A 110 -18.37 9.18 15.36
C VAL A 110 -18.68 10.36 16.29
N TRP A 111 -18.75 10.12 17.61
CA TRP A 111 -19.07 11.14 18.61
C TRP A 111 -17.91 12.11 18.88
N ARG A 112 -16.67 11.77 18.55
CA ARG A 112 -15.49 12.63 18.80
C ARG A 112 -15.46 13.76 17.77
N THR A 113 -15.26 15.01 18.20
CA THR A 113 -15.28 16.18 17.31
C THR A 113 -13.97 16.34 16.51
N GLU A 114 -14.04 16.88 15.29
CA GLU A 114 -12.92 16.97 14.32
C GLU A 114 -11.63 17.57 14.88
N ARG A 115 -11.72 18.56 15.78
CA ARG A 115 -10.55 19.23 16.37
C ARG A 115 -9.70 18.31 17.26
N ARG A 116 -10.28 17.17 17.70
CA ARG A 116 -9.67 16.17 18.60
C ARG A 116 -9.35 14.85 17.88
N ARG A 117 -9.75 14.66 16.63
CA ARG A 117 -9.61 13.41 15.85
C ARG A 117 -8.17 13.07 15.41
N GLY A 118 -7.16 13.87 15.75
CA GLY A 118 -5.79 13.70 15.22
C GLY A 118 -4.65 13.97 16.19
N ARG A 119 -4.87 13.86 17.51
CA ARG A 119 -3.81 14.15 18.51
C ARG A 119 -3.35 12.97 19.38
N GLU A 120 -4.07 11.86 19.38
CA GLU A 120 -3.60 10.67 20.09
C GLU A 120 -2.66 9.89 19.19
N ARG A 121 -1.36 9.98 19.52
CA ARG A 121 -0.37 8.98 19.07
C ARG A 121 -0.95 7.62 19.43
N GLY A 122 -1.21 6.82 18.40
CA GLY A 122 -1.88 5.53 18.52
C GLY A 122 -1.37 4.75 19.72
N ASP A 123 -2.31 4.24 20.51
CA ASP A 123 -1.99 3.30 21.57
C ASP A 123 -1.15 2.18 20.95
N ALA A 124 0.06 1.99 21.47
CA ALA A 124 0.98 0.96 20.96
C ALA A 124 0.31 -0.42 20.99
N ASN A 125 -0.71 -0.60 21.82
CA ASN A 125 -1.53 -1.79 21.92
C ASN A 125 -2.31 -2.13 20.63
N LEU A 126 -2.68 -1.15 19.79
CA LEU A 126 -3.48 -1.39 18.58
C LEU A 126 -2.64 -1.58 17.31
N TYR A 127 -1.36 -1.22 17.33
CA TYR A 127 -0.52 -1.27 16.13
C TYR A 127 -0.41 -2.69 15.53
N GLU A 128 -0.08 -3.70 16.34
CA GLU A 128 0.01 -5.08 15.86
C GLU A 128 -1.34 -5.61 15.38
N TRP A 129 -2.44 -5.15 15.98
CA TRP A 129 -3.79 -5.50 15.58
C TRP A 129 -4.15 -4.92 14.21
N GLU A 130 -3.94 -3.62 14.01
CA GLU A 130 -4.19 -2.92 12.74
C GLU A 130 -3.37 -3.54 11.60
N ASP A 131 -2.08 -3.81 11.85
CA ASP A 131 -1.18 -4.46 10.88
C ASP A 131 -1.69 -5.87 10.50
N GLN A 132 -2.03 -6.69 11.48
CA GLN A 132 -2.50 -8.05 11.22
C GLN A 132 -3.90 -8.09 10.59
N LEU A 133 -4.78 -7.15 10.94
CA LEU A 133 -6.10 -7.03 10.33
C LEU A 133 -5.98 -6.72 8.84
N GLY A 134 -5.12 -5.76 8.46
CA GLY A 134 -4.87 -5.44 7.05
C GLY A 134 -4.32 -6.63 6.26
N ARG A 135 -3.35 -7.37 6.81
CA ARG A 135 -2.83 -8.62 6.21
C ARG A 135 -3.91 -9.69 6.06
N MET A 136 -4.81 -9.80 7.03
CA MET A 136 -5.88 -10.79 6.99
C MET A 136 -6.90 -10.46 5.90
N VAL A 137 -7.27 -9.18 5.75
CA VAL A 137 -8.15 -8.72 4.66
C VAL A 137 -7.51 -9.02 3.30
N ALA A 138 -6.20 -8.79 3.15
CA ALA A 138 -5.47 -9.14 1.93
C ALA A 138 -5.50 -10.65 1.65
N SER A 139 -5.27 -11.47 2.67
CA SER A 139 -5.31 -12.93 2.55
C SER A 139 -6.69 -13.45 2.13
N VAL A 140 -7.77 -12.80 2.57
CA VAL A 140 -9.15 -13.14 2.19
C VAL A 140 -9.51 -12.62 0.80
N ALA A 141 -8.91 -11.51 0.35
CA ALA A 141 -9.18 -10.93 -0.96
C ALA A 141 -8.86 -11.88 -2.12
N ALA A 142 -7.87 -12.76 -1.95
CA ALA A 142 -7.58 -13.83 -2.91
C ALA A 142 -8.75 -14.82 -3.12
N HIS A 143 -9.73 -14.85 -2.23
CA HIS A 143 -10.82 -15.84 -2.23
C HIS A 143 -12.21 -15.25 -2.52
N LEU A 144 -12.32 -13.93 -2.67
CA LEU A 144 -13.58 -13.22 -2.90
C LEU A 144 -13.51 -12.34 -4.16
N PRO A 145 -14.67 -12.02 -4.79
CA PRO A 145 -14.71 -11.01 -5.84
C PRO A 145 -14.25 -9.65 -5.32
N ALA A 146 -13.56 -8.86 -6.16
CA ALA A 146 -13.06 -7.54 -5.77
C ALA A 146 -14.18 -6.62 -5.25
N ASP A 147 -15.34 -6.61 -5.91
CA ASP A 147 -16.48 -5.76 -5.52
C ASP A 147 -16.99 -6.08 -4.10
N GLU A 148 -17.01 -7.36 -3.71
CA GLU A 148 -17.43 -7.77 -2.37
C GLU A 148 -16.44 -7.26 -1.31
N ILE A 149 -15.14 -7.38 -1.57
CA ILE A 149 -14.07 -6.87 -0.68
C ILE A 149 -14.15 -5.36 -0.56
N LEU A 150 -14.31 -4.66 -1.69
CA LEU A 150 -14.39 -3.21 -1.71
C LEU A 150 -15.58 -2.72 -0.91
N GLN A 151 -16.75 -3.29 -1.15
CA GLN A 151 -17.98 -2.85 -0.52
C GLN A 151 -17.97 -3.12 0.99
N ARG A 152 -17.58 -4.32 1.40
CA ARG A 152 -17.74 -4.78 2.78
C ARG A 152 -16.56 -4.43 3.68
N LEU A 153 -15.34 -4.54 3.17
CA LEU A 153 -14.12 -4.46 3.99
C LEU A 153 -13.36 -3.15 3.76
N MET A 154 -13.17 -2.73 2.51
CA MET A 154 -12.30 -1.58 2.23
C MET A 154 -13.02 -0.23 2.28
N ARG A 155 -14.27 -0.12 1.83
CA ARG A 155 -14.99 1.16 1.76
C ARG A 155 -15.03 1.92 3.09
N PRO A 156 -15.25 1.29 4.26
CA PRO A 156 -15.17 1.98 5.55
C PRO A 156 -13.78 2.57 5.84
N ILE A 157 -12.71 1.90 5.40
CA ILE A 157 -11.32 2.33 5.55
C ILE A 157 -10.99 3.47 4.58
N LEU A 158 -11.37 3.32 3.31
CA LEU A 158 -11.15 4.34 2.26
C LEU A 158 -11.80 5.68 2.62
N ALA A 159 -12.94 5.66 3.33
CA ALA A 159 -13.66 6.84 3.78
C ALA A 159 -13.01 7.58 4.98
N GLN A 160 -11.93 7.04 5.56
CA GLN A 160 -11.27 7.65 6.71
C GLN A 160 -10.36 8.83 6.31
N PRO A 161 -10.04 9.74 7.26
CA PRO A 161 -8.99 10.74 7.09
C PRO A 161 -7.64 10.10 6.72
N ASP A 162 -6.76 10.89 6.09
CA ASP A 162 -5.50 10.43 5.50
C ASP A 162 -4.66 9.55 6.43
N GLU A 163 -4.37 10.01 7.65
CA GLU A 163 -3.53 9.25 8.59
C GLU A 163 -4.09 7.85 8.89
N ILE A 164 -5.38 7.76 9.18
CA ILE A 164 -6.05 6.48 9.52
C ILE A 164 -6.16 5.59 8.29
N ALA A 165 -6.54 6.16 7.14
CA ALA A 165 -6.67 5.42 5.89
C ALA A 165 -5.32 4.82 5.48
N MET A 166 -4.23 5.62 5.46
CA MET A 166 -2.91 5.12 5.08
C MET A 166 -2.43 4.02 6.01
N ARG A 167 -2.62 4.21 7.33
CA ARG A 167 -2.22 3.24 8.36
C ARG A 167 -2.89 1.88 8.21
N LEU A 168 -4.18 1.85 7.90
CA LEU A 168 -4.93 0.59 7.70
C LEU A 168 -4.71 -0.01 6.30
N LEU A 169 -4.48 0.80 5.27
CA LEU A 169 -4.26 0.33 3.90
C LEU A 169 -2.83 -0.18 3.65
N ALA A 170 -1.83 0.36 4.34
CA ALA A 170 -0.43 -0.06 4.16
C ALA A 170 -0.20 -1.56 4.35
N PRO A 171 -0.57 -2.20 5.48
CA PRO A 171 -0.39 -3.65 5.66
C PRO A 171 -1.18 -4.48 4.65
N PHE A 172 -2.39 -4.04 4.29
CA PHE A 172 -3.19 -4.68 3.23
C PHE A 172 -2.45 -4.66 1.90
N THR A 173 -1.98 -3.49 1.48
CA THR A 173 -1.36 -3.29 0.15
C THR A 173 -0.05 -4.03 0.03
N VAL A 174 0.80 -3.98 1.06
CA VAL A 174 2.05 -4.75 1.09
C VAL A 174 1.76 -6.25 0.97
N SER A 175 0.80 -6.75 1.74
CA SER A 175 0.44 -8.18 1.70
C SER A 175 -0.14 -8.58 0.34
N MET A 176 -1.04 -7.78 -0.23
CA MET A 176 -1.62 -8.02 -1.56
C MET A 176 -0.57 -8.03 -2.65
N VAL A 177 0.34 -7.05 -2.67
CA VAL A 177 1.41 -7.00 -3.66
C VAL A 177 2.32 -8.21 -3.53
N CYS A 178 2.74 -8.57 -2.31
CA CYS A 178 3.58 -9.74 -2.11
C CYS A 178 2.89 -11.04 -2.53
N SER A 179 1.69 -11.35 -2.01
CA SER A 179 1.05 -12.63 -2.26
C SER A 179 0.41 -12.73 -3.65
N GLU A 180 -0.32 -11.70 -4.08
CA GLU A 180 -1.17 -11.75 -5.27
C GLU A 180 -0.52 -11.16 -6.52
N VAL A 181 0.64 -10.49 -6.39
CA VAL A 181 1.39 -9.96 -7.54
C VAL A 181 2.77 -10.58 -7.64
N LEU A 182 3.60 -10.50 -6.60
CA LEU A 182 4.99 -10.97 -6.66
C LEU A 182 5.07 -12.50 -6.66
N ASP A 183 4.30 -13.16 -5.80
CA ASP A 183 4.39 -14.61 -5.58
C ASP A 183 3.37 -15.40 -6.40
N ALA A 184 2.18 -14.83 -6.68
CA ALA A 184 1.13 -15.52 -7.42
C ALA A 184 1.56 -15.97 -8.83
N PRO A 185 1.08 -17.11 -9.32
CA PRO A 185 1.40 -17.59 -10.67
C PRO A 185 0.87 -16.66 -11.77
N GLU A 186 -0.22 -15.94 -11.54
CA GLU A 186 -0.84 -14.99 -12.47
C GLU A 186 -1.37 -13.78 -11.67
N VAL A 187 -1.32 -12.59 -12.26
CA VAL A 187 -1.92 -11.38 -11.65
C VAL A 187 -3.38 -11.31 -12.08
N ARG A 188 -4.29 -11.41 -11.11
CA ARG A 188 -5.73 -11.37 -11.37
C ARG A 188 -6.23 -9.95 -11.58
N ASP A 189 -7.23 -9.79 -12.45
CA ASP A 189 -7.95 -8.52 -12.64
C ASP A 189 -8.57 -8.00 -11.34
N ASP A 190 -9.11 -8.90 -10.50
CA ASP A 190 -9.62 -8.55 -9.17
C ASP A 190 -8.54 -7.88 -8.31
N THR A 191 -7.31 -8.42 -8.33
CA THR A 191 -6.18 -7.85 -7.58
C THR A 191 -5.84 -6.45 -8.08
N LEU A 192 -5.79 -6.25 -9.40
CA LEU A 192 -5.54 -4.94 -10.00
C LEU A 192 -6.65 -3.94 -9.67
N HIS A 193 -7.91 -4.39 -9.64
CA HIS A 193 -9.04 -3.55 -9.24
C HIS A 193 -8.89 -3.07 -7.79
N LEU A 194 -8.56 -3.97 -6.87
CA LEU A 194 -8.35 -3.62 -5.46
C LEU A 194 -7.18 -2.63 -5.29
N LEU A 195 -6.05 -2.89 -5.97
CA LEU A 195 -4.89 -1.99 -5.96
C LEU A 195 -5.22 -0.64 -6.59
N GLN A 196 -6.08 -0.59 -7.61
CA GLN A 196 -6.55 0.67 -8.20
C GLN A 196 -7.35 1.49 -7.18
N ALA A 197 -8.21 0.86 -6.37
CA ALA A 197 -8.95 1.56 -5.32
C ALA A 197 -8.01 2.11 -4.22
N VAL A 198 -6.98 1.36 -3.84
CA VAL A 198 -5.94 1.83 -2.92
C VAL A 198 -5.15 3.00 -3.52
N LEU A 199 -4.75 2.89 -4.78
CA LEU A 199 -4.02 3.93 -5.50
C LEU A 199 -4.83 5.23 -5.53
N ASP A 200 -6.12 5.14 -5.88
CA ASP A 200 -7.00 6.31 -5.97
C ASP A 200 -7.09 7.03 -4.64
N ARG A 201 -7.31 6.27 -3.56
CA ARG A 201 -7.35 6.84 -2.21
C ARG A 201 -6.00 7.39 -1.76
N THR A 202 -4.90 6.75 -2.14
CA THR A 202 -3.54 7.20 -1.82
C THR A 202 -3.23 8.53 -2.50
N LEU A 203 -3.61 8.70 -3.77
CA LEU A 203 -3.42 9.94 -4.53
C LEU A 203 -4.30 11.10 -4.03
N GLU A 204 -5.37 10.81 -3.30
CA GLU A 204 -6.16 11.82 -2.60
C GLU A 204 -5.47 12.40 -1.36
N ASN A 205 -4.37 11.80 -0.88
CA ASN A 205 -3.65 12.27 0.30
C ASN A 205 -3.06 13.67 0.07
N ASP A 206 -3.20 14.55 1.06
CA ASP A 206 -2.74 15.94 0.97
C ASP A 206 -1.23 16.08 0.73
N ASP A 207 -0.40 15.14 1.22
CA ASP A 207 1.05 15.12 0.99
C ASP A 207 1.41 14.82 -0.49
N LEU A 208 0.53 14.16 -1.25
CA LEU A 208 0.73 13.87 -2.68
C LEU A 208 0.03 14.89 -3.58
N ARG A 209 -0.88 15.70 -3.05
CA ARG A 209 -1.57 16.75 -3.80
C ARG A 209 -0.63 17.91 -4.09
N ARG A 210 -0.51 18.23 -5.37
CA ARG A 210 0.27 19.38 -5.83
C ARG A 210 -0.41 20.68 -5.37
N SER A 211 0.23 21.39 -4.44
CA SER A 211 -0.27 22.64 -3.87
C SER A 211 0.89 23.61 -3.64
N PRO A 212 0.68 24.95 -3.73
CA PRO A 212 1.71 25.95 -3.38
C PRO A 212 2.22 25.82 -1.94
N TYR A 213 1.42 25.21 -1.06
CA TYR A 213 1.74 25.02 0.35
C TYR A 213 2.42 23.67 0.64
N ASN A 214 2.49 22.77 -0.34
CA ASN A 214 3.14 21.48 -0.20
C ASN A 214 4.58 21.58 -0.74
N ASP A 215 5.56 21.48 0.17
CA ASP A 215 6.98 21.60 -0.14
C ASP A 215 7.62 20.27 -0.61
N GLY A 216 6.81 19.22 -0.80
CA GLY A 216 7.28 17.89 -1.21
C GLY A 216 7.85 17.08 -0.06
N ARG A 217 7.46 17.38 1.19
CA ARG A 217 7.69 16.52 2.34
C ARG A 217 6.60 15.46 2.42
N MET A 218 7.01 14.23 2.72
CA MET A 218 6.12 13.12 2.99
C MET A 218 6.10 12.86 4.49
N GLY A 219 4.92 12.99 5.10
CA GLY A 219 4.69 12.66 6.49
C GLY A 219 4.44 11.16 6.70
N GLY A 220 4.57 10.74 7.96
CA GLY A 220 4.22 9.39 8.40
C GLY A 220 5.13 8.26 7.90
N PHE A 221 4.79 7.04 8.29
CA PHE A 221 5.50 5.82 7.89
C PHE A 221 4.73 4.96 6.90
N ASP A 222 3.40 5.16 6.81
CA ASP A 222 2.51 4.28 6.04
C ASP A 222 2.36 4.72 4.59
N LEU A 223 2.30 6.03 4.32
CA LEU A 223 2.27 6.57 2.96
C LEU A 223 3.52 6.18 2.15
N PRO A 224 4.77 6.29 2.67
CA PRO A 224 5.94 5.77 1.97
C PRO A 224 5.82 4.28 1.60
N LYS A 225 5.33 3.44 2.52
CA LYS A 225 5.14 1.99 2.25
C LYS A 225 4.11 1.73 1.15
N LEU A 226 3.04 2.52 1.11
CA LEU A 226 2.03 2.44 0.04
C LEU A 226 2.64 2.82 -1.31
N VAL A 227 3.42 3.90 -1.36
CA VAL A 227 4.14 4.31 -2.58
C VAL A 227 5.08 3.20 -3.04
N ASP A 228 5.89 2.63 -2.15
CA ASP A 228 6.83 1.56 -2.48
C ASP A 228 6.10 0.31 -3.02
N SER A 229 4.94 -0.01 -2.45
CA SER A 229 4.13 -1.17 -2.85
C SER A 229 3.43 -0.95 -4.20
N LEU A 230 2.83 0.23 -4.40
CA LEU A 230 2.14 0.61 -5.65
C LEU A 230 3.11 0.85 -6.82
N MET A 231 4.39 1.09 -6.52
CA MET A 231 5.49 1.13 -7.50
C MET A 231 6.20 -0.22 -7.65
N PHE A 232 5.74 -1.27 -6.95
CA PHE A 232 6.29 -2.64 -7.00
C PHE A 232 7.79 -2.73 -6.67
N VAL A 233 8.29 -1.83 -5.82
CA VAL A 233 9.70 -1.77 -5.39
C VAL A 233 9.90 -2.06 -3.90
N VAL A 234 8.81 -2.29 -3.15
CA VAL A 234 8.81 -2.56 -1.70
C VAL A 234 9.71 -3.73 -1.29
N VAL A 235 9.83 -4.77 -2.12
CA VAL A 235 10.80 -5.85 -1.93
C VAL A 235 11.96 -5.64 -2.89
N GLU A 236 13.16 -5.45 -2.34
CA GLU A 236 14.37 -5.23 -3.15
C GLU A 236 14.82 -6.50 -3.88
N HIS A 237 14.89 -7.61 -3.15
CA HIS A 237 15.31 -8.87 -3.71
C HIS A 237 14.64 -10.04 -3.00
N ALA A 238 13.91 -10.86 -3.75
CA ALA A 238 13.33 -12.11 -3.31
C ALA A 238 13.44 -13.13 -4.44
N PRO A 239 14.50 -13.97 -4.47
CA PRO A 239 14.72 -14.91 -5.57
C PRO A 239 13.65 -16.01 -5.65
N GLY A 240 12.87 -16.20 -4.59
CA GLY A 240 11.74 -17.13 -4.56
C GLY A 240 10.43 -16.57 -5.13
N ALA A 241 10.36 -15.27 -5.43
CA ALA A 241 9.18 -14.67 -6.03
C ALA A 241 8.98 -15.16 -7.48
N THR A 242 7.76 -15.07 -7.98
CA THR A 242 7.42 -15.40 -9.36
C THR A 242 7.82 -14.28 -10.32
N ARG A 243 7.70 -13.02 -9.89
CA ARG A 243 8.02 -11.84 -10.72
C ARG A 243 8.56 -10.65 -9.90
N PHE A 244 9.15 -9.69 -10.61
CA PHE A 244 9.74 -8.41 -10.19
C PHE A 244 10.86 -8.51 -9.16
N ALA A 245 10.55 -8.97 -7.94
CA ALA A 245 11.54 -9.06 -6.85
C ALA A 245 12.60 -10.15 -7.10
N ASN A 246 12.33 -11.11 -7.98
CA ASN A 246 13.30 -12.10 -8.47
C ASN A 246 14.16 -11.59 -9.65
N GLY A 247 13.91 -10.37 -10.15
CA GLY A 247 14.57 -9.78 -11.31
C GLY A 247 13.92 -10.09 -12.66
N VAL A 248 12.79 -10.81 -12.69
CA VAL A 248 12.01 -11.08 -13.90
C VAL A 248 10.92 -10.02 -14.07
N TRP A 249 10.94 -9.29 -15.19
CA TRP A 249 10.08 -8.12 -15.42
C TRP A 249 9.11 -8.27 -16.59
N ASP A 250 8.92 -9.49 -17.09
CA ASP A 250 8.10 -9.78 -18.28
C ASP A 250 6.63 -9.35 -18.09
N ASP A 251 6.13 -9.42 -16.85
CA ASP A 251 4.75 -9.08 -16.49
C ASP A 251 4.54 -7.59 -16.18
N LEU A 252 5.55 -6.74 -16.40
CA LEU A 252 5.48 -5.30 -16.07
C LEU A 252 4.30 -4.60 -16.78
N GLY A 253 3.94 -5.06 -17.98
CA GLY A 253 2.80 -4.53 -18.73
C GLY A 253 1.46 -4.66 -17.99
N GLN A 254 1.29 -5.67 -17.15
CA GLN A 254 0.03 -5.94 -16.42
C GLN A 254 -0.24 -4.87 -15.35
N VAL A 255 0.81 -4.30 -14.76
CA VAL A 255 0.72 -3.30 -13.68
C VAL A 255 0.99 -1.87 -14.15
N MET A 256 1.32 -1.69 -15.44
CA MET A 256 1.78 -0.40 -15.97
C MET A 256 0.73 0.70 -15.86
N SER A 257 -0.57 0.37 -15.90
CA SER A 257 -1.65 1.36 -15.72
C SER A 257 -1.63 2.01 -14.32
N LEU A 258 -1.34 1.21 -13.28
CA LEU A 258 -1.20 1.69 -11.90
C LEU A 258 0.01 2.60 -11.77
N VAL A 259 1.15 2.15 -12.29
CA VAL A 259 2.42 2.92 -12.29
C VAL A 259 2.26 4.23 -13.05
N ASP A 260 1.70 4.19 -14.25
CA ASP A 260 1.48 5.38 -15.08
C ASP A 260 0.61 6.41 -14.38
N ARG A 261 -0.50 5.98 -13.77
CA ARG A 261 -1.38 6.87 -13.00
C ARG A 261 -0.67 7.48 -11.79
N MET A 262 0.06 6.65 -11.02
CA MET A 262 0.83 7.10 -9.85
C MET A 262 1.86 8.18 -10.25
N VAL A 263 2.64 7.93 -11.30
CA VAL A 263 3.66 8.85 -11.77
C VAL A 263 3.05 10.12 -12.34
N ARG A 264 2.01 10.04 -13.18
CA ARG A 264 1.38 11.25 -13.75
C ARG A 264 0.78 12.18 -12.70
N VAL A 265 0.19 11.63 -11.64
CA VAL A 265 -0.49 12.43 -10.61
C VAL A 265 0.47 12.89 -9.52
N ALA A 266 1.33 12.00 -9.02
CA ALA A 266 2.17 12.24 -7.84
C ALA A 266 3.68 12.23 -8.13
N GLY A 267 4.11 12.02 -9.38
CA GLY A 267 5.52 11.99 -9.78
C GLY A 267 6.26 13.31 -9.56
N TRP A 268 5.54 14.42 -9.38
CA TRP A 268 6.13 15.69 -8.98
C TRP A 268 6.77 15.61 -7.59
N HIS A 269 6.28 14.73 -6.72
CA HIS A 269 6.77 14.52 -5.37
C HIS A 269 8.13 13.79 -5.40
N PRO A 270 9.19 14.31 -4.72
CA PRO A 270 10.55 13.76 -4.84
C PRO A 270 10.68 12.28 -4.44
N TYR A 271 9.92 11.85 -3.43
CA TYR A 271 9.91 10.45 -2.99
C TYR A 271 9.28 9.52 -4.06
N VAL A 272 8.13 9.90 -4.63
CA VAL A 272 7.47 9.10 -5.69
C VAL A 272 8.38 9.01 -6.92
N ALA A 273 8.98 10.13 -7.32
CA ALA A 273 9.94 10.15 -8.43
C ALA A 273 11.17 9.24 -8.18
N ARG A 274 11.64 9.15 -6.93
CA ARG A 274 12.72 8.22 -6.56
C ARG A 274 12.30 6.76 -6.72
N GLN A 275 11.09 6.40 -6.30
CA GLN A 275 10.61 5.03 -6.46
C GLN A 275 10.32 4.68 -7.92
N PHE A 276 9.87 5.66 -8.70
CA PHE A 276 9.77 5.52 -10.17
C PHE A 276 11.12 5.23 -10.82
N VAL A 277 12.15 6.01 -10.48
CA VAL A 277 13.51 5.77 -10.95
C VAL A 277 13.99 4.38 -10.54
N THR A 278 13.76 3.99 -9.28
CA THR A 278 14.14 2.67 -8.76
C THR A 278 13.47 1.54 -9.56
N LEU A 279 12.18 1.67 -9.88
CA LEU A 279 11.46 0.74 -10.74
C LEU A 279 12.10 0.64 -12.13
N CYS A 280 12.37 1.78 -12.77
CA CYS A 280 12.99 1.84 -14.09
C CYS A 280 14.41 1.23 -14.10
N GLU A 281 15.21 1.49 -13.07
CA GLU A 281 16.55 0.93 -12.91
C GLU A 281 16.51 -0.60 -12.75
N ARG A 282 15.61 -1.11 -11.90
CA ARG A 282 15.50 -2.56 -11.66
C ARG A 282 14.94 -3.32 -12.86
N SER A 283 13.97 -2.74 -13.56
CA SER A 283 13.36 -3.35 -14.75
C SER A 283 14.22 -3.24 -16.01
N GLY A 284 15.10 -2.24 -16.08
CA GLY A 284 16.18 -2.13 -17.06
C GLY A 284 15.70 -2.21 -18.52
N ALA A 285 15.84 -3.38 -19.14
CA ALA A 285 15.42 -3.63 -20.52
C ALA A 285 13.92 -3.82 -20.70
N ALA A 286 13.23 -4.28 -19.66
CA ALA A 286 11.80 -4.55 -19.71
C ALA A 286 10.96 -3.26 -19.64
N TYR A 287 11.49 -2.16 -19.09
CA TYR A 287 10.75 -0.89 -19.06
C TYR A 287 10.63 -0.28 -20.47
N PRO A 288 9.43 -0.01 -20.98
CA PRO A 288 9.26 0.59 -22.30
C PRO A 288 9.79 2.03 -22.34
N THR A 289 10.75 2.29 -23.23
CA THR A 289 11.38 3.62 -23.36
C THR A 289 10.39 4.74 -23.66
N ASP A 290 9.39 4.47 -24.51
CA ASP A 290 8.40 5.47 -24.90
C ASP A 290 7.51 5.87 -23.72
N THR A 291 7.06 4.87 -22.94
CA THR A 291 6.30 5.07 -21.71
C THR A 291 7.09 5.83 -20.66
N PHE A 292 8.36 5.45 -20.44
CA PHE A 292 9.26 6.19 -19.54
C PHE A 292 9.34 7.67 -19.92
N ALA A 293 9.58 7.97 -21.21
CA ALA A 293 9.68 9.33 -21.67
C ALA A 293 8.36 10.10 -21.46
N ASP A 294 7.21 9.50 -21.79
CA ASP A 294 5.90 10.14 -21.62
C ASP A 294 5.56 10.42 -20.15
N GLN A 295 5.95 9.55 -19.23
CA GLN A 295 5.72 9.72 -17.79
C GLN A 295 6.58 10.82 -17.19
N VAL A 296 7.85 10.94 -17.61
CA VAL A 296 8.74 12.04 -17.19
C VAL A 296 8.26 13.36 -17.80
N LEU A 297 7.90 13.38 -19.09
CA LEU A 297 7.36 14.57 -19.75
C LEU A 297 6.06 15.05 -19.12
N ALA A 298 5.22 14.15 -18.61
CA ALA A 298 3.99 14.51 -17.89
C ALA A 298 4.25 15.33 -16.60
N GLN A 299 5.48 15.31 -16.06
CA GLN A 299 5.84 16.11 -14.88
C GLN A 299 6.20 17.56 -15.22
N ILE A 300 6.48 17.84 -16.50
CA ILE A 300 6.84 19.18 -16.96
C ILE A 300 5.58 20.05 -16.96
N VAL A 301 5.59 21.11 -16.16
CA VAL A 301 4.54 22.12 -16.12
C VAL A 301 5.16 23.48 -16.37
N ASP A 302 4.56 24.27 -17.26
CA ASP A 302 5.08 25.55 -17.73
C ASP A 302 6.54 25.47 -18.21
N GLY A 303 6.87 24.36 -18.89
CA GLY A 303 8.20 24.09 -19.44
C GLY A 303 9.26 23.71 -18.40
N ARG A 304 8.89 23.50 -17.13
CA ARG A 304 9.84 23.19 -16.06
C ARG A 304 9.50 21.90 -15.33
N LEU A 305 10.55 21.16 -14.98
CA LEU A 305 10.43 20.03 -14.06
C LEU A 305 10.13 20.51 -12.63
N PRO A 306 9.58 19.64 -11.77
CA PRO A 306 9.26 19.97 -10.39
C PRO A 306 10.46 20.51 -9.63
N ALA A 307 10.31 21.67 -8.98
CA ALA A 307 11.39 22.29 -8.22
C ALA A 307 11.90 21.41 -7.07
N GLY A 308 11.04 20.57 -6.49
CA GLY A 308 11.39 19.62 -5.43
C GLY A 308 12.40 18.55 -5.87
N TRP A 309 12.59 18.33 -7.17
CA TRP A 309 13.63 17.43 -7.66
C TRP A 309 15.02 18.04 -7.56
N LYS A 310 15.13 19.37 -7.50
CA LYS A 310 16.41 20.08 -7.41
C LYS A 310 17.13 19.71 -6.10
N GLY A 311 18.40 19.32 -6.21
CA GLY A 311 19.21 18.88 -5.08
C GLY A 311 18.97 17.43 -4.65
N SER A 312 18.05 16.71 -5.30
CA SER A 312 17.90 15.26 -5.15
C SER A 312 18.74 14.49 -6.18
N LEU A 313 18.79 13.16 -6.06
CA LEU A 313 19.40 12.28 -7.06
C LEU A 313 18.50 11.99 -8.27
N VAL A 314 17.24 12.43 -8.24
CA VAL A 314 16.25 12.13 -9.30
C VAL A 314 16.72 12.65 -10.67
N PRO A 315 17.16 13.92 -10.84
CA PRO A 315 17.60 14.42 -12.15
C PRO A 315 18.77 13.63 -12.73
N ALA A 316 19.72 13.27 -11.86
CA ALA A 316 20.90 12.48 -12.20
C ALA A 316 20.53 11.10 -12.74
N ALA A 317 19.61 10.43 -12.04
CA ALA A 317 19.20 9.07 -12.36
C ALA A 317 18.32 9.02 -13.62
N ILE A 318 17.42 10.00 -13.80
CA ILE A 318 16.66 10.14 -15.05
C ILE A 318 17.62 10.36 -16.23
N ALA A 319 18.64 11.21 -16.10
CA ALA A 319 19.64 11.40 -17.16
C ALA A 319 20.38 10.10 -17.53
N ALA A 320 20.77 9.31 -16.52
CA ALA A 320 21.39 8.00 -16.73
C ALA A 320 20.44 7.00 -17.41
N LEU A 321 19.16 6.98 -17.02
CA LEU A 321 18.15 6.15 -17.67
C LEU A 321 17.93 6.57 -19.12
N VAL A 322 17.83 7.88 -19.41
CA VAL A 322 17.73 8.40 -20.78
C VAL A 322 18.90 7.93 -21.63
N GLN A 323 20.13 7.99 -21.10
CA GLN A 323 21.32 7.48 -21.79
C GLN A 323 21.19 5.97 -22.07
N ALA A 324 20.89 5.16 -21.05
CA ALA A 324 20.78 3.71 -21.20
C ALA A 324 19.70 3.31 -22.22
N HIS A 325 18.57 4.02 -22.22
CA HIS A 325 17.51 3.84 -23.20
C HIS A 325 17.92 4.26 -24.62
N ALA A 326 18.62 5.40 -24.75
CA ALA A 326 19.11 5.92 -26.02
C ALA A 326 20.12 4.95 -26.67
N ASP A 327 21.08 4.46 -25.88
CA ASP A 327 22.14 3.56 -26.35
C ASP A 327 21.56 2.21 -26.82
N ARG A 328 20.57 1.67 -26.07
CA ARG A 328 19.92 0.40 -26.41
C ARG A 328 19.12 0.47 -27.70
N GLN A 329 18.48 1.60 -27.97
CA GLN A 329 17.62 1.78 -29.15
C GLN A 329 18.31 2.49 -30.30
N HIS A 330 19.64 2.65 -30.23
CA HIS A 330 20.40 3.24 -31.32
C HIS A 330 20.37 2.34 -32.56
N PRO A 331 20.05 2.87 -33.76
CA PRO A 331 19.72 4.26 -34.05
C PRO A 331 18.29 4.63 -33.67
N LEU A 332 18.12 5.75 -32.96
CA LEU A 332 16.84 6.13 -32.37
C LEU A 332 15.79 6.55 -33.42
N PRO A 333 14.52 6.13 -33.28
CA PRO A 333 13.42 6.72 -34.01
C PRO A 333 13.28 8.21 -33.70
N ALA A 334 13.04 9.05 -34.72
CA ALA A 334 12.98 10.50 -34.57
C ALA A 334 11.97 11.00 -33.52
N ALA A 335 10.80 10.35 -33.42
CA ALA A 335 9.79 10.72 -32.42
C ALA A 335 10.31 10.50 -30.99
N LEU A 336 10.96 9.36 -30.75
CA LEU A 336 11.50 9.03 -29.44
C LEU A 336 12.71 9.88 -29.08
N ALA A 337 13.62 10.12 -30.05
CA ALA A 337 14.75 11.02 -29.86
C ALA A 337 14.28 12.42 -29.43
N ARG A 338 13.19 12.93 -30.02
CA ARG A 338 12.59 14.21 -29.62
C ARG A 338 12.09 14.21 -28.17
N LYS A 339 11.35 13.16 -27.76
CA LYS A 339 10.86 13.04 -26.38
C LYS A 339 12.02 13.03 -25.38
N LEU A 340 13.03 12.19 -25.63
CA LEU A 340 14.20 12.08 -24.76
C LEU A 340 15.03 13.38 -24.71
N LEU A 341 15.19 14.08 -25.84
CA LEU A 341 15.86 15.39 -25.86
C LEU A 341 15.10 16.45 -25.07
N GLN A 342 13.76 16.46 -25.11
CA GLN A 342 12.93 17.36 -24.30
C GLN A 342 13.11 17.08 -22.80
N VAL A 343 13.21 15.81 -22.41
CA VAL A 343 13.53 15.43 -21.02
C VAL A 343 14.90 15.98 -20.61
N LEU A 344 15.93 15.78 -21.44
CA LEU A 344 17.28 16.28 -21.15
C LEU A 344 17.32 17.82 -21.05
N ASP A 345 16.59 18.52 -21.92
CA ASP A 345 16.52 19.99 -21.90
C ASP A 345 15.94 20.50 -20.58
N ALA A 346 14.82 19.91 -20.14
CA ALA A 346 14.20 20.27 -18.86
C ALA A 346 15.09 19.92 -17.65
N LEU A 347 15.92 18.87 -17.74
CA LEU A 347 16.91 18.53 -16.71
C LEU A 347 18.08 19.53 -16.66
N VAL A 348 18.52 20.05 -17.81
CA VAL A 348 19.53 21.12 -17.89
C VAL A 348 19.02 22.39 -17.20
N ASP A 349 17.76 22.78 -17.47
CA ASP A 349 17.11 23.92 -16.83
C ASP A 349 17.00 23.76 -15.31
N LEU A 350 16.82 22.53 -14.83
CA LEU A 350 16.83 22.20 -13.40
C LEU A 350 18.25 22.22 -12.78
N GLY A 351 19.30 22.22 -13.62
CA GLY A 351 20.70 22.37 -13.24
C GLY A 351 21.56 21.10 -13.39
N ASP A 352 21.07 20.02 -14.00
CA ASP A 352 21.89 18.83 -14.27
C ASP A 352 22.77 19.02 -15.52
N ARG A 353 24.04 19.33 -15.30
CA ARG A 353 25.00 19.60 -16.39
C ARG A 353 25.34 18.38 -17.23
N ARG A 354 25.14 17.15 -16.71
CA ARG A 354 25.39 15.91 -17.46
C ARG A 354 24.40 15.77 -18.62
N SER A 355 23.16 16.19 -18.42
CA SER A 355 22.12 16.18 -19.44
C SER A 355 22.52 16.99 -20.69
N ALA A 356 23.22 18.13 -20.53
CA ALA A 356 23.73 18.92 -21.66
C ALA A 356 24.79 18.17 -22.47
N ALA A 357 25.66 17.39 -21.83
CA ALA A 357 26.64 16.56 -22.52
C ALA A 357 25.95 15.40 -23.28
N LEU A 358 24.92 14.80 -22.69
CA LEU A 358 24.16 13.70 -23.30
C LEU A 358 23.43 14.13 -24.59
N GLN A 359 22.91 15.35 -24.65
CA GLN A 359 22.28 15.90 -25.86
C GLN A 359 23.22 15.90 -27.07
N GLN A 360 24.55 15.97 -26.84
CA GLN A 360 25.57 15.98 -27.90
C GLN A 360 26.15 14.59 -28.19
N SER A 361 25.72 13.55 -27.49
CA SER A 361 26.24 12.18 -27.65
C SER A 361 25.90 11.57 -29.01
N GLU A 362 26.65 10.56 -29.43
CA GLU A 362 26.47 9.89 -30.72
C GLU A 362 25.07 9.27 -30.86
N SER A 363 24.50 8.79 -29.75
CA SER A 363 23.17 8.20 -29.69
C SER A 363 22.06 9.14 -30.18
N PHE A 364 22.25 10.46 -30.03
CA PHE A 364 21.33 11.49 -30.55
C PHE A 364 21.76 12.11 -31.89
N ARG A 365 22.96 11.79 -32.41
CA ARG A 365 23.41 12.21 -33.75
C ARG A 365 22.91 11.26 -34.85
N GLY A 366 22.72 9.99 -34.54
CA GLY A 366 22.27 8.94 -35.46
C GLY A 366 20.74 8.75 -35.52
N VAL A 367 19.95 9.81 -35.72
CA VAL A 367 18.48 9.71 -35.74
C VAL A 367 17.97 9.10 -37.05
N ARG A 368 17.16 8.04 -36.97
CA ARG A 368 16.42 7.51 -38.13
C ARG A 368 15.25 8.43 -38.43
N LEU A 369 15.37 9.19 -39.51
CA LEU A 369 14.24 9.89 -40.12
C LEU A 369 13.33 8.84 -40.77
N ALA A 370 12.03 8.87 -40.47
CA ALA A 370 11.07 8.01 -41.15
C ALA A 370 11.16 8.28 -42.66
N ALA A 371 11.32 7.22 -43.47
CA ALA A 371 11.26 7.36 -44.91
C ALA A 371 9.87 7.90 -45.30
N PRO A 372 9.78 8.88 -46.22
CA PRO A 372 8.49 9.35 -46.70
C PRO A 372 7.74 8.19 -47.36
N ALA A 373 6.45 8.05 -47.02
CA ALA A 373 5.53 7.08 -47.61
C ALA A 373 5.23 7.40 -49.08
#